data_AF-A0A6G0YSI2-F1
#
_entry.id   AF-A0A6G0YSI2-F1
#
_cell.length_a   1.000
_cell.length_b   1.000
_cell.length_c   1.000
_cell.angle_alpha   90.00
_cell.angle_beta   90.00
_cell.angle_gamma   90.00
#
_symmetry.space_group_name_H-M   'P 1'
#
loop_
_entity.id
_entity.type
_entity.pdbx_description
1 polymer ?
#
loop_
_entity_poly.entity_id
_entity_poly.type
_entity_poly.pdbx_seq_one_letter_code
_entity_poly.pdbx_strand_id
1 'polypeptide(L)'
;MLKTEDPGVDRVVVSSSDGVRIASSNTIESLMEEDFRLTINDRVFTVKVPPQKKLTKEEMERLSGIRTLVSQLYESLNVEEHQLKKERELLAKMEELKVKLEPLEKV
;
A
#
# COMPACT_ATOMS: atom_id res chain seq x y z
N MET A 1 -2.20 0.02 -11.03
CA MET A 1 -1.23 0.95 -11.66
C MET A 1 -0.99 0.58 -13.11
N LEU A 2 -0.44 -0.60 -13.45
CA LEU A 2 -0.17 -0.96 -14.86
C LEU A 2 -1.37 -0.82 -15.82
N LYS A 3 -2.56 -1.27 -15.41
CA LYS A 3 -3.80 -1.10 -16.21
C LYS A 3 -4.27 0.35 -16.35
N THR A 4 -3.82 1.22 -15.45
CA THR A 4 -4.20 2.65 -15.42
C THR A 4 -3.20 3.49 -16.20
N GLU A 5 -1.95 3.03 -16.27
CA GLU A 5 -0.85 3.71 -16.96
C GLU A 5 -0.95 3.57 -18.48
N ASP A 6 -1.38 2.40 -18.97
CA ASP A 6 -1.62 2.16 -20.38
C ASP A 6 -3.03 1.58 -20.60
N PRO A 7 -3.96 2.33 -21.25
CA PRO A 7 -5.30 1.85 -21.59
C PRO A 7 -5.32 0.61 -22.51
N GLY A 8 -4.23 0.33 -23.24
CA GLY A 8 -4.10 -0.85 -24.10
C GLY A 8 -3.83 -2.15 -23.33
N VAL A 9 -3.63 -2.06 -22.02
CA VAL A 9 -3.41 -3.21 -21.14
C VAL A 9 -4.75 -3.69 -20.57
N ASP A 10 -5.33 -4.72 -21.18
CA ASP A 10 -6.58 -5.34 -20.73
C ASP A 10 -6.35 -6.26 -19.52
N ARG A 11 -5.36 -7.16 -19.63
CA ARG A 11 -5.09 -8.18 -18.62
C ARG A 11 -3.66 -8.16 -18.13
N VAL A 12 -3.50 -8.20 -16.80
CA VAL A 12 -2.20 -8.37 -16.13
C VAL A 12 -2.32 -9.49 -15.11
N VAL A 13 -1.40 -10.44 -15.15
CA VAL A 13 -1.30 -11.55 -14.19
C VAL A 13 0.15 -11.69 -13.75
N VAL A 14 0.35 -11.81 -12.44
CA VAL A 14 1.64 -12.15 -11.84
C VAL A 14 1.60 -13.61 -11.43
N SER A 15 2.63 -14.36 -11.80
CA SER A 15 2.76 -15.79 -11.50
C SER A 15 4.20 -16.10 -11.09
N SER A 16 4.39 -17.14 -10.29
CA SER A 16 5.72 -17.67 -9.97
C SER A 16 6.40 -18.22 -11.24
N SER A 17 7.71 -18.46 -11.16
CA SER A 17 8.52 -19.17 -12.16
C SER A 17 7.88 -20.51 -12.56
N ASP A 18 7.19 -21.18 -11.63
CA ASP A 18 6.47 -22.45 -11.86
C ASP A 18 5.07 -22.28 -12.47
N GLY A 19 4.54 -21.06 -12.50
CA GLY A 19 3.25 -20.74 -13.16
C GLY A 19 2.05 -20.71 -12.23
N VAL A 20 2.30 -20.90 -10.94
CA VAL A 20 1.30 -20.65 -9.90
C VAL A 20 1.01 -19.15 -9.85
N ARG A 21 -0.28 -18.79 -9.92
CA ARG A 21 -0.71 -17.39 -9.86
C ARG A 21 -0.46 -16.83 -8.45
N ILE A 22 0.18 -15.66 -8.38
CA ILE A 22 0.43 -14.96 -7.13
C ILE A 22 -0.79 -14.09 -6.80
N ALA A 23 -1.21 -14.10 -5.53
CA ALA A 23 -2.35 -13.35 -5.05
C ALA A 23 -2.11 -11.83 -5.14
N SER A 24 -3.16 -11.05 -5.41
CA SER A 24 -3.08 -9.59 -5.51
C SER A 24 -2.78 -8.89 -4.18
N SER A 25 -2.99 -9.57 -3.05
CA SER A 25 -2.67 -9.08 -1.71
C SER A 25 -1.22 -9.33 -1.31
N ASN A 26 -0.44 -10.04 -2.14
CA ASN A 26 0.97 -10.29 -1.83
C ASN A 26 1.73 -8.96 -1.82
N THR A 27 2.66 -8.80 -0.87
CA THR A 27 3.49 -7.60 -0.80
C THR A 27 4.49 -7.60 -1.95
N ILE A 28 4.91 -6.41 -2.38
CA ILE A 28 5.98 -6.28 -3.38
C ILE A 28 7.28 -6.86 -2.83
N GLU A 29 7.53 -6.72 -1.52
CA GLU A 29 8.70 -7.27 -0.86
C GLU A 29 8.77 -8.80 -1.03
N SER A 30 7.71 -9.53 -0.71
CA SER A 30 7.68 -10.99 -0.88
C SER A 30 7.66 -11.42 -2.35
N LEU A 31 7.10 -10.60 -3.25
CA LEU A 31 7.20 -10.85 -4.70
C LEU A 31 8.65 -10.74 -5.20
N MET A 32 9.48 -9.91 -4.56
CA MET A 32 10.88 -9.69 -4.91
C MET A 32 11.85 -10.64 -4.18
N GLU A 33 11.36 -11.71 -3.55
CA GLU A 33 12.23 -12.74 -2.99
C GLU A 33 12.73 -13.71 -4.06
N GLU A 34 11.93 -13.94 -5.11
CA GLU A 34 12.20 -14.90 -6.18
C GLU A 34 11.86 -14.32 -7.56
N ASP A 35 12.44 -14.91 -8.60
CA ASP A 35 12.10 -14.58 -9.98
C ASP A 35 10.63 -14.91 -10.27
N PHE A 36 9.93 -14.00 -10.96
CA PHE A 36 8.51 -14.14 -11.26
C PHE A 36 8.20 -13.85 -12.72
N ARG A 37 7.02 -14.29 -13.18
CA ARG A 37 6.49 -14.04 -14.51
C ARG A 37 5.36 -13.03 -14.47
N LEU A 38 5.53 -11.97 -15.24
CA LEU A 38 4.52 -10.95 -15.48
C LEU A 38 3.91 -11.18 -16.86
N THR A 39 2.63 -11.53 -16.90
CA THR A 39 1.88 -11.68 -18.16
C THR A 39 1.06 -10.43 -18.41
N ILE A 40 1.30 -9.75 -19.53
CA ILE A 40 0.56 -8.58 -19.99
C ILE A 40 -0.14 -8.97 -21.30
N ASN A 41 -1.47 -8.99 -21.28
CA ASN A 41 -2.32 -9.53 -22.34
C ASN A 41 -1.92 -10.97 -22.68
N ASP A 42 -1.19 -11.15 -23.79
CA ASP A 42 -0.72 -12.44 -24.30
C ASP A 42 0.82 -12.58 -24.27
N ARG A 43 1.53 -11.56 -23.77
CA ARG A 43 3.00 -11.57 -23.65
C ARG A 43 3.42 -11.91 -22.23
N VAL A 44 4.35 -12.86 -22.10
CA VAL A 44 4.92 -13.28 -20.83
C VAL A 44 6.33 -12.72 -20.69
N PHE A 45 6.57 -12.02 -19.60
CA PHE A 45 7.87 -11.45 -19.25
C PHE A 45 8.41 -12.16 -18.02
N THR A 46 9.60 -12.74 -18.13
CA THR A 46 10.31 -13.31 -16.99
C THR A 46 11.15 -12.21 -16.34
N VAL A 47 10.79 -11.84 -15.12
CA VAL A 47 11.47 -10.80 -14.34
C VAL A 47 12.49 -11.47 -13.45
N LYS A 48 13.77 -11.14 -13.68
CA LYS A 48 14.86 -11.54 -12.81
C LYS A 48 15.04 -10.53 -11.69
N VAL A 49 14.89 -10.97 -10.46
CA VAL A 49 14.98 -10.08 -9.31
C VAL A 49 16.45 -9.91 -8.91
N PRO A 50 16.94 -8.67 -8.72
CA PRO A 50 18.30 -8.46 -8.24
C PRO A 50 18.50 -9.07 -6.85
N PRO A 51 19.71 -9.54 -6.53
CA PRO A 51 20.00 -10.09 -5.21
C PRO A 51 19.77 -9.02 -4.15
N GLN A 52 18.78 -9.24 -3.28
CA GLN A 52 18.53 -8.36 -2.15
C GLN A 52 19.56 -8.62 -1.05
N LYS A 53 20.21 -7.56 -0.58
CA LYS A 53 21.05 -7.64 0.62
C LYS A 53 20.12 -7.77 1.83
N LYS A 54 20.00 -8.98 2.38
CA LYS A 54 19.26 -9.19 3.63
C LYS A 54 19.96 -8.40 4.73
N LEU A 55 19.27 -7.40 5.28
CA LEU A 55 19.72 -6.68 6.45
C LEU A 55 19.73 -7.66 7.63
N THR A 56 20.72 -7.53 8.50
CA THR A 56 20.72 -8.26 9.77
C THR A 56 19.59 -7.75 10.66
N LYS A 57 19.12 -8.58 11.59
CA LYS A 57 18.07 -8.18 12.54
C LYS A 57 18.47 -6.94 13.34
N GLU A 58 19.73 -6.85 13.74
CA GLU A 58 20.27 -5.69 14.47
C GLU A 58 20.21 -4.39 13.63
N GLU A 59 20.55 -4.45 12.34
CA GLU A 59 20.45 -3.30 11.45
C GLU A 59 18.98 -2.86 11.27
N MET A 60 18.07 -3.84 11.16
CA MET A 60 16.64 -3.60 11.01
C MET A 60 16.04 -2.93 12.27
N GLU A 61 16.41 -3.39 13.47
CA GLU A 61 15.99 -2.78 14.73
C GLU A 61 16.49 -1.34 14.87
N ARG A 62 17.76 -1.07 14.54
CA ARG A 62 18.33 0.28 14.56
C ARG A 62 17.60 1.22 13.59
N LEU A 63 17.37 0.77 12.35
CA LEU A 63 16.63 1.53 11.34
C LEU A 63 15.19 1.82 11.77
N SER A 64 14.53 0.85 12.41
CA SER A 64 13.17 1.02 12.96
C SER A 64 13.12 2.11 14.04
N GLY A 65 14.10 2.12 14.95
CA GLY A 65 14.22 3.18 15.96
C GLY A 65 14.39 4.57 15.36
N ILE A 66 15.28 4.71 14.37
CA ILE A 66 15.50 5.99 13.66
C ILE A 66 14.22 6.43 12.94
N ARG A 67 13.55 5.53 12.22
CA ARG A 67 12.30 5.83 11.52
C ARG A 67 11.23 6.33 12.49
N THR A 68 11.12 5.72 13.66
CA THR A 68 10.15 6.13 14.69
C THR A 68 10.43 7.53 15.20
N LEU A 69 11.69 7.87 15.48
CA LEU A 69 12.09 9.21 15.92
C LEU A 69 11.80 10.27 14.85
N VAL A 70 12.09 9.97 13.59
CA VAL A 70 11.79 10.88 12.47
C VAL A 70 10.28 11.08 12.32
N SER A 71 9.48 10.01 12.42
CA SER A 71 8.01 10.11 12.41
C SER A 71 7.49 10.96 13.56
N GLN A 72 8.01 10.79 14.78
CA GLN A 72 7.63 11.59 15.95
C GLN A 72 7.98 13.07 15.78
N LEU A 73 9.13 13.37 15.17
CA LEU A 73 9.53 14.74 14.87
C LEU A 73 8.62 15.35 13.79
N TYR A 74 8.34 14.60 12.72
CA TYR A 74 7.44 15.03 11.66
C TYR A 74 6.03 15.28 12.18
N GLU A 75 5.52 14.38 13.03
CA GLU A 75 4.27 14.57 13.75
C GLU A 75 4.36 15.85 14.56
N SER A 76 5.33 15.98 15.47
CA SER A 76 5.50 17.16 16.35
C SER A 76 5.55 18.50 15.59
N LEU A 77 6.17 18.54 14.41
CA LEU A 77 6.27 19.74 13.58
C LEU A 77 5.00 20.02 12.76
N ASN A 78 4.26 18.99 12.35
CA ASN A 78 3.07 19.10 11.51
C ASN A 78 1.76 18.75 12.25
N VAL A 79 1.78 18.69 13.59
CA VAL A 79 0.61 18.31 14.40
C VAL A 79 -0.54 19.27 14.13
N GLU A 80 -0.28 20.57 14.09
CA GLU A 80 -1.35 21.57 14.00
C GLU A 80 -2.17 21.42 12.71
N GLU A 81 -1.51 21.35 11.55
CA GLU A 81 -2.18 21.17 10.26
C GLU A 81 -2.86 19.80 10.15
N HIS A 82 -2.21 18.75 10.66
CA HIS A 82 -2.78 17.39 10.68
C HIS A 82 -4.02 17.32 11.59
N GLN A 83 -3.99 17.92 12.79
CA GLN A 83 -5.12 17.96 13.72
C GLN A 83 -6.27 18.77 13.14
N LEU A 84 -5.99 19.94 12.53
CA LEU A 84 -7.02 20.76 11.89
C LEU A 84 -7.70 20.00 10.72
N LYS A 85 -6.90 19.31 9.89
CA LYS A 85 -7.45 18.48 8.80
C LYS A 85 -8.31 17.33 9.35
N LYS A 86 -7.83 16.65 10.40
CA LYS A 86 -8.52 15.53 11.02
C LYS A 86 -9.82 15.97 11.72
N GLU A 87 -9.82 17.13 12.36
CA GLU A 87 -11.02 17.75 12.94
C GLU A 87 -12.08 18.01 11.86
N ARG A 88 -11.70 18.62 10.74
CA ARG A 88 -12.61 18.85 9.61
C ARG A 88 -13.19 17.55 9.05
N GLU A 89 -12.36 16.52 8.87
CA GLU A 89 -12.81 15.20 8.41
C GLU A 89 -13.78 14.53 9.40
N LEU A 90 -13.51 14.64 10.70
CA LEU A 90 -14.39 14.09 11.74
C LEU A 90 -15.73 14.82 11.81
N LEU A 91 -15.73 16.15 11.72
CA LEU A 91 -16.96 16.93 11.66
C LEU A 91 -17.80 16.57 10.43
N ALA A 92 -17.18 16.44 9.27
CA ALA A 92 -17.88 16.03 8.04
C ALA A 92 -18.50 14.63 8.18
N LYS A 93 -17.77 13.66 8.75
CA LYS A 93 -18.29 12.32 9.04
C LYS A 93 -19.43 12.35 10.07
N MET A 94 -19.33 13.19 11.08
CA MET A 94 -20.37 13.34 12.09
C MET A 94 -21.66 13.91 11.49
N GLU A 95 -21.54 14.90 10.61
CA GLU A 95 -22.69 15.45 9.87
C GLU A 95 -23.32 14.40 8.95
N GLU A 96 -22.50 13.65 8.22
CA GLU A 96 -22.97 12.53 7.38
C GLU A 96 -23.72 11.47 8.19
N LEU A 97 -23.19 11.10 9.36
CA LEU A 97 -23.83 10.14 10.26
C LEU A 97 -25.13 10.69 10.84
N LYS A 98 -25.19 11.96 11.22
CA LYS A 98 -26.43 12.61 11.69
C LYS A 98 -27.51 12.56 10.62
N VAL A 99 -27.19 12.93 9.38
CA VAL A 99 -28.13 12.86 8.25
C VAL A 99 -28.62 11.42 8.02
N LYS A 100 -27.75 10.42 8.16
CA LYS A 100 -28.15 9.00 8.06
C LYS A 100 -29.00 8.52 9.24
N LEU A 101 -28.85 9.12 10.42
CA LEU A 101 -29.61 8.80 11.64
C LEU A 101 -30.99 9.47 11.70
N GLU A 102 -31.16 10.67 11.15
CA GLU A 102 -32.46 11.37 11.09
C GLU A 102 -33.66 10.52 10.61
N PRO A 103 -33.55 9.68 9.55
CA PRO A 103 -34.64 8.81 9.13
C PRO A 103 -34.86 7.61 10.07
N LEU A 104 -33.86 7.21 10.84
CA LEU A 104 -33.93 6.06 11.77
C LEU A 104 -34.49 6.45 13.15
N GLU A 105 -34.41 7.72 13.52
CA GLU A 105 -34.97 8.24 14.78
C GLU A 105 -36.46 8.60 14.70
N LYS A 106 -37.04 8.69 13.49
CA LYS A 106 -38.46 9.02 13.26
C LYS A 106 -39.38 7.80 13.11
N VAL A 107 -38.94 6.63 13.57
CA VAL A 107 -39.74 5.37 13.62
C VAL A 107 -40.14 5.06 15.06
#